data_AF-I4ECA1-F1
#
_entry.id   AF-I4ECA1-F1
#
_cell.length_a   1.000
_cell.length_b   1.000
_cell.length_c   1.000
_cell.angle_alpha   90.00
_cell.angle_beta   90.00
_cell.angle_gamma   90.00
#
_symmetry.space_group_name_H-M   'P 1'
#
loop_
_entity.id
_entity.type
_entity.pdbx_description
1 polymer ?
#
loop_
_entity_poly.entity_id
_entity_poly.type
_entity_poly.pdbx_seq_one_letter_code
_entity_poly.pdbx_strand_id
1 'polypeptide(L)' 'MGAERKSPEEILRQSEYTPHELADLLEMSLYVIQSAVWGGELKATVIGHDIMSMRREDVLQWLERRG' A
#
# COMPACT_ATOMS: atom_id res chain seq x y z
N MET A 1 -5.20 -17.56 15.24
CA MET A 1 -5.82 -16.22 15.28
C MET A 1 -6.12 -15.83 13.84
N GLY A 2 -7.40 -15.76 13.45
CA GLY A 2 -7.74 -15.27 12.12
C GLY A 2 -7.48 -13.77 12.09
N ALA A 3 -6.65 -13.28 11.16
CA ALA A 3 -6.54 -11.85 10.93
C ALA A 3 -7.94 -11.35 10.53
N GLU A 4 -8.51 -10.46 11.34
CA GLU A 4 -9.79 -9.83 11.05
C GLU A 4 -9.63 -9.04 9.74
N ARG A 5 -10.35 -9.44 8.69
CA ARG A 5 -10.33 -8.71 7.42
C ARG A 5 -11.03 -7.38 7.62
N LYS A 6 -10.26 -6.29 7.56
CA LYS A 6 -10.78 -4.92 7.59
C LYS A 6 -11.61 -4.66 6.33
N SER A 7 -12.70 -3.92 6.48
CA SER A 7 -13.49 -3.42 5.35
C SER A 7 -12.72 -2.32 4.58
N PRO A 8 -13.01 -2.09 3.29
CA PRO A 8 -12.37 -1.03 2.51
C PRO A 8 -12.53 0.36 3.14
N GLU A 9 -13.66 0.66 3.77
CA GLU A 9 -13.90 1.93 4.45
C GLU A 9 -13.01 2.13 5.68
N GLU A 10 -12.76 1.06 6.44
CA GLU A 10 -11.81 1.09 7.56
C GLU A 10 -10.40 1.29 7.06
N ILE A 11 -10.03 0.65 5.94
CA ILE A 11 -8.74 0.86 5.29
C ILE A 11 -8.62 2.33 4.86
N LEU A 12 -9.58 2.90 4.14
CA LEU A 12 -9.54 4.32 3.71
C LEU A 12 -9.29 5.33 4.84
N ARG A 13 -9.68 5.03 6.07
CA ARG A 13 -9.46 5.90 7.24
C ARG A 13 -8.05 5.78 7.85
N GLN A 14 -7.28 4.77 7.49
CA GLN A 14 -5.90 4.57 7.97
C GLN A 14 -4.94 5.63 7.39
N SER A 15 -3.93 5.97 8.17
CA SER A 15 -2.81 6.82 7.73
C SER A 15 -1.70 6.03 7.02
N GLU A 16 -1.68 4.71 7.20
CA GLU A 16 -0.69 3.80 6.62
C GLU A 16 -1.36 2.52 6.13
N TYR A 17 -0.78 1.90 5.11
CA TYR A 17 -1.27 0.68 4.48
C TYR A 17 -0.15 -0.35 4.39
N THR A 18 -0.46 -1.61 4.71
CA THR A 18 0.37 -2.72 4.24
C THR A 18 0.25 -2.90 2.72
N PRO A 19 1.17 -3.60 2.06
CA PRO A 19 1.06 -3.92 0.63
C PRO A 19 -0.23 -4.64 0.26
N HIS A 20 -0.70 -5.52 1.13
CA HIS A 20 -1.93 -6.29 0.90
C HIS A 20 -3.17 -5.40 1.05
N GLU A 21 -3.25 -4.60 2.13
CA GLU A 21 -4.36 -3.65 2.31
C GLU A 21 -4.45 -2.64 1.16
N LEU A 22 -3.31 -2.16 0.65
CA LEU A 22 -3.28 -1.23 -0.46
C LEU A 22 -3.72 -1.90 -1.78
N ALA A 23 -3.26 -3.12 -2.03
CA ALA A 23 -3.67 -3.90 -3.19
C ALA A 23 -5.18 -4.15 -3.19
N ASP A 24 -5.73 -4.58 -2.05
CA ASP A 24 -7.16 -4.80 -1.86
C ASP A 24 -7.95 -3.49 -2.02
N LEU A 25 -7.47 -2.39 -1.44
CA LEU A 25 -8.14 -1.09 -1.50
C LEU A 25 -8.23 -0.51 -2.93
N LEU A 26 -7.16 -0.67 -3.71
CA LEU A 26 -7.07 -0.11 -5.06
C LEU A 26 -7.52 -1.10 -6.15
N GLU A 27 -7.94 -2.31 -5.77
CA GLU A 27 -8.21 -3.43 -6.69
C GLU A 27 -7.03 -3.67 -7.66
N MET A 28 -5.80 -3.54 -7.15
CA MET A 28 -4.57 -3.73 -7.91
C MET A 28 -3.88 -5.03 -7.50
N SER A 29 -3.10 -5.61 -8.42
CA SER A 29 -2.22 -6.71 -8.06
C SER A 29 -1.16 -6.26 -7.07
N LEU A 30 -0.90 -7.07 -6.03
CA LEU A 30 0.20 -6.87 -5.09
C LEU A 30 1.54 -6.67 -5.80
N TYR A 31 1.75 -7.34 -6.93
CA TYR A 31 2.95 -7.18 -7.75
C TYR A 31 3.15 -5.74 -8.24
N VAL A 32 2.07 -5.04 -8.60
CA VAL A 32 2.14 -3.63 -9.03
C VAL A 32 2.61 -2.74 -7.89
N ILE A 33 2.08 -2.97 -6.68
CA ILE A 33 2.48 -2.23 -5.48
C ILE A 33 3.96 -2.49 -5.16
N GLN A 34 4.37 -3.76 -5.16
CA GLN A 34 5.76 -4.15 -4.90
C GLN A 34 6.71 -3.56 -5.94
N SER A 35 6.37 -3.62 -7.23
CA SER A 35 7.18 -3.06 -8.30
C SER A 35 7.33 -1.54 -8.16
N ALA A 36 6.28 -0.82 -7.77
CA ALA A 36 6.36 0.62 -7.55
C ALA A 36 7.27 0.97 -6.36
N VAL A 37 7.24 0.17 -5.28
CA VAL A 37 8.12 0.36 -4.13
C VAL A 37 9.57 0.08 -4.49
N TRP A 38 9.85 -1.09 -5.09
CA TRP A 38 11.21 -1.47 -5.46
C TRP A 38 11.78 -0.64 -6.61
N GLY A 39 10.92 -0.09 -7.47
CA GLY A 39 11.29 0.88 -8.51
C GLY A 39 11.49 2.31 -8.01
N GLY A 40 11.18 2.60 -6.75
CA GLY A 40 11.34 3.93 -6.14
C GLY A 40 10.21 4.93 -6.49
N GLU A 41 9.14 4.49 -7.12
CA GLU A 41 7.98 5.31 -7.47
C GLU A 41 7.04 5.55 -6.28
N LEU A 42 7.00 4.59 -5.35
CA LEU A 42 6.19 4.62 -4.14
C LEU A 42 7.07 4.47 -2.91
N LYS A 43 7.04 5.46 -2.01
CA LYS A 43 7.79 5.40 -0.74
C LYS A 43 7.12 4.40 0.20
N ALA A 44 7.94 3.62 0.90
CA ALA A 44 7.50 2.66 1.89
C ALA A 44 8.54 2.48 3.00
N THR A 45 8.07 2.02 4.16
CA THR A 45 8.92 1.47 5.21
C THR A 45 9.27 0.04 4.86
N VAL A 46 10.56 -0.23 4.61
CA VAL A 46 11.07 -1.56 4.26
C VAL A 46 11.98 -2.04 5.39
N ILE A 47 11.77 -3.28 5.86
CA ILE A 47 12.62 -3.92 6.86
C ILE A 47 13.15 -5.23 6.26
N GLY A 48 14.46 -5.30 6.05
CA GLY A 48 15.07 -6.42 5.33
C GLY A 48 14.57 -6.49 3.89
N HIS A 49 13.82 -7.56 3.57
CA HIS A 49 13.23 -7.79 2.25
C HIS A 49 11.70 -7.62 2.22
N ASP A 50 11.11 -7.17 3.33
CA ASP A 50 9.67 -7.06 3.48
C ASP A 50 9.22 -5.60 3.51
N ILE A 51 8.18 -5.29 2.74
CA ILE A 51 7.53 -3.98 2.74
C ILE A 51 6.51 -3.97 3.87
N MET A 52 6.76 -3.14 4.89
CA MET A 52 5.94 -3.08 6.10
C MET A 52 4.72 -2.18 5.91
N SER A 53 4.94 -0.94 5.49
CA SER A 53 3.87 0.05 5.35
C SER A 53 4.18 1.12 4.32
N MET A 54 3.14 1.72 3.76
CA MET A 54 3.18 2.93 2.93
C MET A 54 2.25 3.97 3.55
N ARG A 55 2.71 5.21 3.63
CA ARG A 55 1.87 6.30 4.12
C ARG A 55 0.84 6.68 3.09
N ARG A 56 -0.36 7.04 3.55
CA ARG A 56 -1.43 7.50 2.68
C ARG A 56 -1.02 8.68 1.79
N GLU A 57 -0.25 9.62 2.34
CA GLU A 57 0.24 10.78 1.59
C GLU A 57 1.13 10.38 0.39
N ASP A 58 2.02 9.40 0.59
CA ASP A 58 2.93 8.91 -0.45
C ASP A 58 2.17 8.10 -1.51
N VAL A 59 1.16 7.32 -1.08
CA VAL A 59 0.25 6.61 -1.98
C VAL A 59 -0.54 7.58 -2.86
N LEU A 60 -1.12 8.63 -2.27
CA LEU A 60 -1.89 9.62 -3.02
C LEU A 60 -1.00 10.34 -4.04
N GLN A 61 0.20 10.78 -3.64
CA GLN A 61 1.16 11.40 -4.56
C GLN A 61 1.59 10.44 -5.68
N TRP A 62 1.74 9.15 -5.40
CA TRP A 62 2.06 8.15 -6.41
C TRP A 62 0.90 7.97 -7.40
N LEU A 63 -0.35 7.92 -6.92
CA LEU A 63 -1.53 7.82 -7.79
C LEU A 63 -1.70 9.06 -8.66
N GLU A 64 -1.48 10.26 -8.12
CA GLU A 64 -1.52 11.52 -8.88
C GLU A 64 -0.50 11.54 -10.03
N ARG A 65 0.67 10.90 -9.86
CA ARG A 65 1.69 10.79 -10.93
C ARG A 65 1.31 9.79 -12.04
N ARG A 66 0.33 8.92 -11.80
CA ARG A 66 -0.08 7.86 -12.74
C ARG A 66 -1.30 8.23 -13.60
N GLY A 67 -2.06 9.26 -13.20
CA GLY A 67 -3.18 9.83 -13.97
C GLY A 67 -2.73 11.00 -14.84
#